data_AF-A0A4P5T5P1-F1
#
_entry.id   AF-A0A4P5T5P1-F1
#
_cell.length_a   1.000
_cell.length_b   1.000
_cell.length_c   1.000
_cell.angle_alpha   90.00
_cell.angle_beta   90.00
_cell.angle_gamma   90.00
#
_symmetry.space_group_name_H-M   'P 1'
#
loop_
_entity.id
_entity.type
_entity.pdbx_description
1 polymer ?
#
loop_
_entity_poly.entity_id
_entity_poly.type
_entity_poly.pdbx_seq_one_letter_code
_entity_poly.pdbx_strand_id
1 'polypeptide(L)' 'MSLIFRGEERRQMPTAPVEPNRKEGDGGGPGKPDVKRPDTNDLLKRMQRIDPDSARKYRQRSGE' A
#
# COMPACT_ATOMS: atom_id res chain seq x y z
N MET A 1 8.85 -52.12 -2.00
CA MET A 1 8.40 -51.42 -0.78
C MET A 1 8.23 -49.95 -1.15
N SER A 2 7.00 -49.50 -1.43
CA SER A 2 6.73 -48.14 -1.91
C SER A 2 6.86 -47.13 -0.77
N LEU A 3 7.77 -46.16 -0.88
CA LEU A 3 7.81 -45.01 0.03
C LEU A 3 6.73 -44.01 -0.38
N ILE A 4 5.73 -43.87 0.50
CA ILE A 4 4.69 -42.85 0.43
C ILE A 4 5.32 -41.51 0.80
N PHE A 5 5.45 -40.60 -0.17
CA PHE A 5 5.78 -39.21 0.10
C PHE A 5 4.61 -38.57 0.84
N ARG A 6 4.78 -38.37 2.15
CA ARG A 6 3.86 -37.59 2.98
C ARG A 6 3.99 -36.12 2.56
N GLY A 7 3.02 -35.63 1.80
CA GLY A 7 2.95 -34.23 1.42
C GLY A 7 2.97 -33.34 2.65
N GLU A 8 3.89 -32.39 2.69
CA GLU A 8 3.99 -31.38 3.75
C GLU A 8 2.66 -30.62 3.80
N GLU A 9 1.96 -30.69 4.94
CA GLU A 9 0.72 -29.95 5.15
C GLU A 9 1.00 -28.45 4.99
N ARG A 10 0.35 -27.83 4.00
CA ARG A 10 0.45 -26.39 3.77
C ARG A 10 -0.08 -25.67 5.00
N ARG A 11 0.79 -24.97 5.73
CA ARG A 11 0.38 -24.14 6.87
C ARG A 11 -0.66 -23.11 6.41
N GLN A 12 -1.89 -23.25 6.88
CA GLN A 12 -2.96 -22.30 6.60
C GLN A 12 -2.74 -21.06 7.48
N MET A 13 -2.49 -19.91 6.87
CA MET A 13 -2.44 -18.65 7.60
C MET A 13 -3.83 -18.33 8.19
N PRO A 14 -3.91 -17.65 9.34
CA PRO A 14 -5.19 -17.25 9.93
C PRO A 14 -6.00 -16.40 8.94
N THR A 15 -7.28 -16.75 8.77
CA THR A 15 -8.23 -16.15 7.81
C THR A 15 -8.61 -14.71 8.17
N ALA A 16 -8.35 -14.27 9.40
CA ALA A 16 -8.70 -12.92 9.84
C ALA A 16 -7.65 -11.91 9.37
N PRO A 17 -8.06 -10.76 8.79
CA PRO A 17 -7.14 -9.67 8.53
C PRO A 17 -6.57 -9.19 9.86
N VAL A 18 -5.27 -9.38 10.06
CA VAL A 18 -4.55 -8.73 11.15
C VAL A 18 -4.51 -7.25 10.81
N GLU A 19 -5.23 -6.43 11.58
CA GLU A 19 -5.15 -4.98 11.41
C GLU A 19 -3.69 -4.56 11.61
N PRO A 20 -3.08 -3.85 10.65
CA PRO A 20 -1.72 -3.38 10.81
C PRO A 20 -1.70 -2.42 11.99
N ASN A 21 -1.09 -2.88 13.09
CA ASN A 21 -0.93 -2.06 14.27
C ASN A 21 -0.06 -0.86 13.85
N ARG A 22 -0.69 0.31 13.70
CA ARG A 22 0.04 1.54 13.37
C ARG A 22 0.98 1.78 14.54
N LYS A 23 2.29 1.69 14.31
CA LYS A 23 3.27 2.27 15.22
C LYS A 23 2.99 3.77 15.25
N GLU A 24 2.13 4.20 16.18
CA GLU A 24 2.23 5.57 16.69
C GLU A 24 3.69 5.73 17.13
N GLY A 25 4.38 6.67 16.52
CA GLY A 25 5.81 6.86 16.76
C GLY A 25 6.05 6.98 18.26
N ASP A 26 6.90 6.10 18.79
CA ASP A 26 7.43 6.21 20.14
C ASP A 26 7.95 7.66 20.26
N GLY A 27 7.36 8.44 21.18
CA GLY A 27 7.28 9.91 21.15
C GLY A 27 8.60 10.70 21.26
N GLY A 28 9.73 10.10 20.92
CA GLY A 28 11.06 10.73 20.90
C GLY A 28 11.51 11.29 19.55
N GLY A 29 10.77 11.06 18.46
CA GLY A 29 11.11 11.56 17.12
C GLY A 29 10.39 12.86 16.74
N PRO A 30 10.96 13.70 15.86
CA PRO A 30 10.24 14.83 15.30
C PRO A 30 8.96 14.34 14.62
N GLY A 31 7.84 14.99 14.93
CA GLY A 31 6.55 14.69 14.34
C GLY A 31 6.53 14.93 12.82
N LYS A 32 5.47 14.44 12.17
CA LYS A 32 5.21 14.76 10.76
C LYS A 32 5.23 16.29 10.56
N PRO A 33 5.91 16.82 9.52
CA PRO A 33 5.94 18.25 9.27
C PRO A 33 4.54 18.75 8.90
N ASP A 34 4.18 19.96 9.38
CA ASP A 34 2.93 20.63 9.03
C ASP A 34 3.07 21.32 7.66
N VAL A 35 3.10 20.50 6.61
CA VAL A 35 3.15 20.97 5.21
C VAL A 35 1.83 20.67 4.52
N LYS A 36 1.27 21.69 3.86
CA LYS A 36 0.07 21.52 3.03
C LYS A 36 0.42 20.71 1.79
N ARG A 37 -0.52 19.88 1.34
CA ARG A 37 -0.38 19.15 0.08
C ARG A 37 -0.41 20.13 -1.10
N PRO A 38 0.48 19.97 -2.09
CA PRO A 38 0.45 20.78 -3.31
C PRO A 38 -0.79 20.45 -4.15
N ASP A 39 -1.28 21.41 -4.95
CA ASP A 39 -2.35 21.17 -5.92
C ASP A 39 -1.87 20.30 -7.08
N THR A 40 -2.60 19.23 -7.39
CA THR A 40 -2.23 18.22 -8.39
C THR A 40 -3.13 18.21 -9.61
N ASN A 41 -4.09 19.14 -9.73
CA ASN A 41 -5.01 19.22 -10.86
C ASN A 41 -4.31 19.33 -12.22
N ASP A 42 -3.31 20.20 -12.34
CA ASP A 42 -2.59 20.40 -13.60
C ASP A 42 -1.67 19.23 -13.95
N LEU A 43 -1.11 18.56 -12.93
CA LEU A 43 -0.36 17.32 -13.11
C LEU A 43 -1.27 16.21 -13.66
N LEU A 44 -2.44 16.02 -13.03
CA LEU A 44 -3.42 15.03 -13.45
C LEU A 44 -3.93 15.28 -14.87
N LYS A 45 -4.18 16.54 -15.25
CA LYS A 45 -4.56 16.90 -16.63
C LYS A 45 -3.47 16.53 -17.64
N ARG A 46 -2.19 16.75 -17.31
CA ARG A 46 -1.06 16.38 -18.19
C ARG A 46 -0.89 14.86 -18.26
N MET A 47 -0.96 14.18 -17.12
CA MET A 47 -0.92 12.72 -17.06
C MET A 47 -2.05 12.13 -17.89
N GLN A 48 -3.28 12.61 -17.76
CA GLN A 48 -4.42 12.11 -18.53
C GLN A 48 -4.22 12.24 -20.05
N ARG A 49 -3.47 13.24 -20.51
CA ARG A 49 -3.14 13.44 -21.93
C ARG A 49 -2.00 12.55 -22.40
N ILE A 50 -0.98 12.33 -21.57
CA ILE A 50 0.24 11.58 -21.92
C ILE A 50 0.04 10.08 -21.66
N ASP A 51 -0.44 9.73 -20.47
CA ASP A 51 -0.68 8.38 -19.97
C ASP A 51 -1.87 8.36 -18.97
N PRO A 52 -3.08 8.01 -19.46
CA PRO A 52 -4.27 7.83 -18.64
C PRO A 52 -4.12 6.86 -17.46
N ASP A 53 -3.32 5.80 -17.61
CA ASP A 53 -3.16 4.78 -16.57
C ASP A 53 -2.32 5.32 -15.42
N SER A 54 -1.31 6.15 -15.71
CA SER A 54 -0.54 6.85 -14.69
C SER A 54 -1.40 7.84 -13.89
N ALA A 55 -2.31 8.58 -14.55
CA ALA A 55 -3.26 9.45 -13.85
C ALA A 55 -4.15 8.66 -12.88
N ARG A 56 -4.67 7.51 -13.33
CA ARG A 56 -5.52 6.62 -12.51
C ARG A 56 -4.78 6.07 -11.29
N LYS A 57 -3.55 5.57 -11.48
CA LYS A 57 -2.69 5.08 -10.39
C LYS A 57 -2.29 6.19 -9.43
N TYR A 58 -2.11 7.42 -9.92
CA TYR A 58 -1.78 8.56 -9.06
C TYR A 58 -2.95 8.91 -8.15
N ARG A 59 -4.18 9.04 -8.67
CA ARG A 59 -5.40 9.27 -7.89
C ARG A 59 -5.58 8.22 -6.80
N GLN A 60 -5.48 6.94 -7.16
CA GLN A 60 -5.61 5.84 -6.20
C GLN A 60 -4.57 5.89 -5.07
N ARG A 61 -3.33 6.28 -5.35
CA ARG A 61 -2.25 6.36 -4.34
C ARG A 61 -2.31 7.62 -3.48
N SER A 62 -2.65 8.75 -4.09
CA SER A 62 -2.66 10.06 -3.41
C SER A 62 -3.97 10.32 -2.66
N GLY A 63 -5.06 9.65 -3.04
CA GLY A 63 -6.40 9.92 -2.53
C GLY A 63 -7.04 11.18 -3.14
N GLU A 64 -6.50 11.68 -4.25
CA GLU A 64 -7.11 12.69 -5.13
C GLU A 64 -8.20 12.13 -6.04
#